data_AF-I1QVD5-F1
#
_entry.id   AF-I1QVD5-F1
#
_cell.length_a   1.000
_cell.length_b   1.000
_cell.length_c   1.000
_cell.angle_alpha   90.00
_cell.angle_beta   90.00
_cell.angle_gamma   90.00
#
_symmetry.space_group_name_H-M   'P 1'
#
loop_
_entity.id
_entity.type
_entity.pdbx_description
1 polymer ?
#
loop_
_entity_poly.entity_id
_entity_poly.type
_entity_poly.pdbx_seq_one_letter_code
_entity_poly.pdbx_strand_id
1 'polypeptide(L)'
;QHPLRSQSNAATEESNEAEEETIDEKPEIKIETAPADFRFPTTNQTRHCFTRYIEYHRCVAAKGEGAPECEKFAKYYRSLCPSEW
;
A
#
# COMPACT_ATOMS: atom_id res chain seq x y z
N GLN A 1 -35.23 -67.34 9.10
CA GLN A 1 -35.86 -66.74 7.89
C GLN A 1 -34.74 -66.02 7.14
N HIS A 2 -34.30 -66.51 5.98
CA HIS A 2 -33.46 -65.76 5.03
C HIS A 2 -34.39 -65.08 4.01
N PRO A 3 -34.04 -63.91 3.45
CA PRO A 3 -33.30 -63.87 2.16
C PRO A 3 -32.28 -62.70 2.03
N LEU A 4 -31.12 -62.95 1.38
CA LEU A 4 -30.67 -62.44 0.05
C LEU A 4 -30.32 -60.93 0.02
N ARG A 5 -29.03 -60.59 -0.11
CA ARG A 5 -28.28 -60.31 -1.36
C ARG A 5 -28.50 -58.90 -1.91
N SER A 6 -27.42 -58.11 -1.83
CA SER A 6 -26.92 -57.06 -2.73
C SER A 6 -27.87 -56.51 -3.81
N GLN A 7 -28.04 -55.19 -3.79
CA GLN A 7 -28.23 -54.30 -4.95
C GLN A 7 -27.88 -52.87 -4.46
N SER A 8 -26.66 -52.36 -4.66
CA SER A 8 -26.15 -51.61 -5.83
C SER A 8 -26.81 -50.24 -6.08
N ASN A 9 -25.98 -49.21 -5.89
CA ASN A 9 -25.87 -47.91 -6.56
C ASN A 9 -27.06 -46.95 -6.60
N ALA A 10 -26.87 -45.76 -6.00
CA ALA A 10 -27.08 -44.47 -6.66
C ALA A 10 -26.47 -43.36 -5.78
N ALA A 11 -25.73 -42.46 -6.43
CA ALA A 11 -25.05 -41.32 -5.84
C ALA A 11 -26.04 -40.24 -5.37
N THR A 12 -25.74 -39.59 -4.23
CA THR A 12 -25.95 -38.16 -4.03
C THR A 12 -25.23 -37.65 -2.76
N GLU A 13 -24.32 -36.71 -3.01
CA GLU A 13 -24.07 -35.44 -2.31
C GLU A 13 -23.68 -35.36 -0.82
N GLU A 14 -22.57 -34.62 -0.67
CA GLU A 14 -22.16 -33.68 0.38
C GLU A 14 -22.00 -34.17 1.81
N SER A 15 -20.77 -34.00 2.32
CA SER A 15 -20.49 -33.19 3.51
C SER A 15 -18.97 -33.07 3.78
N ASN A 16 -18.52 -31.81 3.87
CA ASN A 16 -17.55 -31.26 4.84
C ASN A 16 -16.03 -31.23 4.55
N GLU A 17 -15.60 -29.98 4.34
CA GLU A 17 -14.56 -29.22 5.07
C GLU A 17 -13.09 -29.24 4.60
N ALA A 18 -12.59 -27.99 4.51
CA ALA A 18 -11.21 -27.49 4.55
C ALA A 18 -10.34 -27.80 3.32
N GLU A 19 -9.67 -26.85 2.66
CA GLU A 19 -9.08 -25.58 3.11
C GLU A 19 -9.29 -24.51 2.04
N GLU A 20 -9.86 -23.36 2.42
CA GLU A 20 -9.69 -22.13 1.64
C GLU A 20 -8.35 -21.53 2.07
N GLU A 21 -7.29 -21.81 1.30
CA GLU A 21 -6.00 -21.15 1.46
C GLU A 21 -6.18 -19.65 1.17
N THR A 22 -6.38 -18.86 2.22
CA THR A 22 -6.26 -17.41 2.15
C THR A 22 -4.80 -17.08 1.86
N ILE A 23 -4.48 -16.78 0.61
CA ILE A 23 -3.18 -16.25 0.20
C ILE A 23 -3.03 -14.88 0.88
N ASP A 24 -2.26 -14.86 1.98
CA ASP A 24 -1.73 -13.66 2.61
C ASP A 24 -0.78 -12.99 1.60
N GLU A 25 -1.32 -12.15 0.71
CA GLU A 25 -0.50 -11.23 -0.08
C GLU A 25 0.09 -10.19 0.87
N LYS A 26 1.23 -10.53 1.47
CA LYS A 26 2.07 -9.57 2.17
C LYS A 26 2.42 -8.45 1.19
N PRO A 27 1.99 -7.19 1.40
CA PRO A 27 2.29 -6.12 0.48
C PRO A 27 3.81 -5.95 0.38
N GLU A 28 4.34 -6.10 -0.82
CA GLU A 28 5.76 -5.90 -1.09
C GLU A 28 6.12 -4.43 -0.81
N ILE A 29 6.92 -4.20 0.23
CA ILE A 29 7.31 -2.85 0.66
C ILE A 29 8.38 -2.32 -0.30
N LYS A 30 8.02 -1.39 -1.17
CA LYS A 30 9.00 -0.65 -2.00
C LYS A 30 9.75 0.37 -1.14
N ILE A 31 11.06 0.18 -0.99
CA ILE A 31 11.94 1.10 -0.27
C ILE A 31 12.32 2.26 -1.19
N GLU A 32 11.65 3.40 -1.02
CA GLU A 32 11.88 4.61 -1.80
C GLU A 32 11.87 5.85 -0.91
N THR A 33 12.62 6.88 -1.29
CA THR A 33 12.69 8.18 -0.61
C THR A 33 12.72 9.33 -1.62
N ALA A 34 12.77 10.57 -1.14
CA ALA A 34 12.90 11.74 -2.00
C ALA A 34 14.18 11.66 -2.87
N PRO A 35 14.10 11.98 -4.17
CA PRO A 35 15.28 11.95 -5.05
C PRO A 35 16.25 13.09 -4.72
N ALA A 36 17.50 12.96 -5.17
CA ALA A 36 18.48 14.03 -5.09
C ALA A 36 18.04 15.24 -5.94
N ASP A 37 18.12 16.44 -5.37
CA ASP A 37 17.81 17.69 -6.05
C ASP A 37 19.11 18.50 -6.22
N PHE A 38 19.60 18.61 -7.46
CA PHE A 38 20.86 19.27 -7.77
C PHE A 38 20.89 20.77 -7.41
N ARG A 39 19.73 21.38 -7.12
CA ARG A 39 19.66 22.75 -6.59
C ARG A 39 20.17 22.85 -5.15
N PHE A 40 20.23 21.73 -4.42
CA PHE A 40 20.63 21.65 -3.01
C PHE A 40 21.77 20.64 -2.80
N PRO A 41 22.99 20.90 -3.34
CA PRO A 41 24.09 19.93 -3.34
C PRO A 41 24.84 19.80 -2.00
N THR A 42 24.54 20.67 -1.03
CA THR A 42 25.24 20.70 0.26
C THR A 42 24.64 19.74 1.28
N THR A 43 25.41 19.36 2.30
CA THR A 43 24.91 18.53 3.41
C THR A 43 23.77 19.18 4.19
N ASN A 44 23.73 20.51 4.30
CA ASN A 44 22.62 21.21 4.93
C ASN A 44 21.36 21.16 4.04
N GLN A 45 20.34 20.40 4.47
CA GLN A 45 19.10 20.16 3.72
C GLN A 45 17.92 21.03 4.17
N THR A 46 18.11 22.00 5.08
CA THR A 46 17.01 22.85 5.61
C THR A 46 16.26 23.56 4.49
N ARG A 47 16.98 24.14 3.50
CA ARG A 47 16.34 24.81 2.35
C ARG A 47 15.62 23.83 1.43
N HIS A 48 16.11 22.59 1.30
CA HIS A 48 15.47 21.56 0.50
C HIS A 48 14.14 21.13 1.14
N CYS A 49 14.15 20.80 2.43
CA CYS A 49 12.95 20.51 3.21
C CYS A 49 11.92 21.65 3.08
N PHE A 50 12.32 22.90 3.38
CA PHE A 50 11.40 24.04 3.33
C PHE A 50 10.80 24.25 1.93
N THR A 51 11.60 24.08 0.88
CA THR A 51 11.12 24.21 -0.50
C THR A 51 10.06 23.16 -0.81
N ARG A 52 10.28 21.89 -0.45
CA ARG A 52 9.29 20.80 -0.67
C ARG A 52 8.03 20.99 0.17
N TYR A 53 8.15 21.47 1.41
CA TYR A 53 7.02 21.80 2.26
C TYR A 53 6.12 22.86 1.63
N ILE A 54 6.72 23.95 1.12
CA ILE A 54 5.99 25.03 0.45
C ILE A 54 5.38 24.55 -0.88
N GLU A 55 6.07 23.72 -1.66
CA GLU A 55 5.53 23.13 -2.89
C GLU A 55 4.25 22.31 -2.61
N TYR A 56 4.25 21.48 -1.57
CA TYR A 56 3.06 20.73 -1.17
C TYR A 56 1.91 21.65 -0.77
N HIS A 57 2.13 22.62 0.12
CA HIS A 57 1.06 23.50 0.60
C HIS A 57 0.52 24.41 -0.50
N ARG A 58 1.37 24.86 -1.44
CA ARG A 58 0.92 25.57 -2.65
C ARG A 58 0.07 24.67 -3.54
N CYS A 59 0.45 23.40 -3.70
CA CYS A 59 -0.33 22.43 -4.46
C CYS A 59 -1.72 22.23 -3.83
N VAL A 60 -1.79 22.01 -2.52
CA VAL A 60 -3.05 21.84 -1.78
C VAL A 60 -3.91 23.10 -1.88
N ALA A 61 -3.33 24.30 -1.71
CA ALA A 61 -4.06 25.55 -1.84
C ALA A 61 -4.65 25.78 -3.25
N ALA A 62 -3.97 25.29 -4.29
CA ALA A 62 -4.40 25.46 -5.68
C ALA A 62 -5.37 24.37 -6.17
N LYS A 63 -5.20 23.12 -5.70
CA LYS A 63 -5.92 21.94 -6.21
C LYS A 63 -6.93 21.35 -5.23
N GLY A 64 -6.85 21.72 -3.96
CA GLY A 64 -7.64 21.13 -2.88
C GLY A 64 -6.91 20.04 -2.12
N GLU A 65 -7.47 19.69 -0.96
CA GLU A 65 -7.02 18.58 -0.12
C GLU A 65 -7.23 17.24 -0.83
N GLY A 66 -6.32 16.29 -0.64
CA GLY A 66 -6.42 14.95 -1.22
C GLY A 66 -6.16 14.85 -2.73
N ALA A 67 -5.79 15.95 -3.41
CA ALA A 67 -5.43 15.90 -4.82
C ALA A 67 -4.22 14.96 -5.06
N PRO A 68 -4.35 13.92 -5.91
CA PRO A 68 -3.30 12.92 -6.11
C PRO A 68 -2.00 13.52 -6.67
N GLU A 69 -2.08 14.65 -7.39
CA GLU A 69 -0.89 15.31 -7.92
C GLU A 69 -0.04 15.99 -6.82
N CYS A 70 -0.62 16.23 -5.64
CA CYS A 70 0.09 16.77 -4.49
C CYS A 70 0.77 15.68 -3.64
N GLU A 71 0.38 14.41 -3.80
CA GLU A 71 0.88 13.28 -3.03
C GLU A 71 2.40 13.11 -3.17
N LYS A 72 2.93 13.31 -4.39
CA LYS A 72 4.39 13.27 -4.63
C LYS A 72 5.15 14.26 -3.76
N PHE A 73 4.64 15.49 -3.63
CA PHE A 73 5.26 16.53 -2.81
C PHE A 73 5.12 16.18 -1.33
N ALA A 74 3.99 15.56 -0.97
CA ALA A 74 3.74 15.08 0.38
C ALA A 74 4.74 14.00 0.82
N LYS A 75 4.99 13.01 -0.05
CA LYS A 75 6.04 12.01 0.16
C LYS A 75 7.40 12.68 0.37
N TYR A 76 7.77 13.64 -0.49
CA TYR A 76 9.10 14.25 -0.44
C TYR A 76 9.34 15.09 0.81
N TYR A 77 8.43 16.00 1.19
CA TYR A 77 8.68 16.82 2.38
C TYR A 77 8.68 15.96 3.66
N ARG A 78 7.83 14.93 3.75
CA ARG A 78 7.82 14.02 4.92
C ARG A 78 9.09 13.18 5.03
N SER A 79 9.73 12.86 3.92
CA SER A 79 11.03 12.16 3.93
C SER A 79 12.22 13.07 4.24
N LEU A 80 12.11 14.39 4.03
CA LEU A 80 13.21 15.35 4.18
C LEU A 80 13.16 16.16 5.47
N CYS A 81 11.95 16.48 5.94
CA CYS A 81 11.73 17.35 7.09
C CYS A 81 11.59 16.52 8.38
N PRO A 82 12.21 16.95 9.49
CA PRO A 82 11.87 16.43 10.81
C PRO A 82 10.37 16.60 11.09
N SER A 83 9.78 15.62 11.78
CA SER A 83 8.33 15.65 12.09
C SER A 83 7.92 16.80 13.01
N GLU A 84 8.87 17.36 13.76
CA GLU A 84 8.66 18.45 14.72
C GLU A 84 8.80 19.87 14.09
N TRP A 85 9.08 19.96 12.78
CA TRP A 85 9.26 21.23 12.07
C TRP A 85 7.97 21.77 11.46
#